data_AF-A0AA40DMQ1-F1
#
_entry.id   AF-A0AA40DMQ1-F1
#
_cell.length_a   1.000
_cell.length_b   1.000
_cell.length_c   1.000
_cell.angle_alpha   90.00
_cell.angle_beta   90.00
_cell.angle_gamma   90.00
#
_symmetry.space_group_name_H-M   'P 1'
#
loop_
_entity.id
_entity.type
_entity.pdbx_description
1 polymer ?
#
loop_
_entity_poly.entity_id
_entity_poly.type
_entity_poly.pdbx_seq_one_letter_code
_entity_poly.pdbx_strand_id
1 'polypeptide(L)'
;MSSDDLSAALKFLSDAGHLLASASPEISASIMSHRNSLMFENELAQPDTERQRVCGCCGYIMILGHGSSLDMRHEKAAKTKLRSLAGGKRKEARVQEPRFGPTKVLTCGHCGRLTEVKLPAPRRIARRTARTPKAGKPGPPLSTSAPPQLQPVQDIAPSLKSNANANSKKRAKTRKAGLQALLDQASSSRNSKLGLGLSLADFMEK
;
A
#
# COMPACT_ATOMS: atom_id res chain seq x y z
N MET A 1 -0.25 -11.91 -43.74
CA MET A 1 0.88 -12.30 -42.85
C MET A 1 0.42 -13.51 -42.06
N SER A 2 1.24 -14.55 -41.91
CA SER A 2 0.89 -15.62 -40.96
C SER A 2 0.86 -15.03 -39.54
N SER A 3 0.07 -15.60 -38.63
CA SER A 3 -0.05 -15.08 -37.25
C SER A 3 1.29 -15.08 -36.51
N ASP A 4 2.13 -16.08 -36.78
CA ASP A 4 3.44 -16.22 -36.16
C ASP A 4 4.42 -15.16 -36.66
N ASP A 5 4.44 -14.90 -37.98
CA ASP A 5 5.26 -13.84 -38.57
C ASP A 5 4.89 -12.46 -38.04
N LEU A 6 3.58 -12.19 -37.89
CA LEU A 6 3.10 -10.93 -37.32
C LEU A 6 3.59 -10.76 -35.88
N SER A 7 3.48 -11.81 -35.07
CA SER A 7 3.92 -11.77 -33.67
C SER A 7 5.43 -11.52 -33.54
N ALA A 8 6.23 -12.12 -34.43
CA ALA A 8 7.67 -11.94 -34.48
C ALA A 8 8.04 -10.51 -34.93
N ALA A 9 7.39 -10.00 -35.96
CA ALA A 9 7.58 -8.63 -36.44
C ALA A 9 7.25 -7.59 -35.37
N LEU A 10 6.13 -7.76 -34.67
CA LEU A 10 5.74 -6.90 -33.56
C LEU A 10 6.82 -6.90 -32.47
N LYS A 11 7.29 -8.07 -32.01
CA LYS A 11 8.36 -8.17 -31.00
C LYS A 11 9.64 -7.46 -31.45
N PHE A 12 10.07 -7.71 -32.68
CA PHE A 12 11.25 -7.04 -33.25
C PHE A 12 11.12 -5.51 -33.22
N LEU A 13 9.98 -4.96 -33.65
CA LEU A 13 9.75 -3.51 -33.63
C LEU A 13 9.76 -2.94 -32.20
N SER A 14 9.21 -3.68 -31.23
CA SER A 14 9.25 -3.30 -29.82
C SER A 14 10.68 -3.21 -29.31
N ASP A 15 11.49 -4.24 -29.56
CA ASP A 15 12.87 -4.31 -29.09
C ASP A 15 13.74 -3.26 -29.78
N ALA A 16 13.62 -3.10 -31.11
CA ALA A 16 14.32 -2.08 -31.88
C ALA A 16 13.97 -0.65 -31.40
N GLY A 17 12.69 -0.37 -31.15
CA GLY A 17 12.26 0.92 -30.62
C GLY A 17 12.85 1.18 -29.23
N HIS A 18 12.87 0.19 -28.34
CA HIS A 18 13.47 0.34 -27.01
C HIS A 18 15.00 0.50 -27.05
N LEU A 19 15.70 -0.17 -27.96
CA LEU A 19 17.15 -0.01 -28.14
C LEU A 19 17.52 1.41 -28.59
N LEU A 20 16.70 2.03 -29.44
CA LEU A 20 16.96 3.37 -29.96
C LEU A 20 16.40 4.49 -29.08
N ALA A 21 15.62 4.17 -28.04
CA ALA A 21 14.91 5.16 -27.23
C ALA A 21 15.83 6.24 -26.61
N SER A 22 17.03 5.87 -26.19
CA SER A 22 18.00 6.80 -25.60
C SER A 22 18.86 7.53 -26.64
N ALA A 23 19.21 6.86 -27.73
CA ALA A 23 20.10 7.40 -28.77
C ALA A 23 19.36 8.29 -29.77
N SER A 24 18.13 7.92 -30.14
CA SER A 24 17.28 8.66 -31.07
C SER A 24 15.80 8.46 -30.72
N PRO A 25 15.22 9.34 -29.87
CA PRO A 25 13.83 9.23 -29.46
C PRO A 25 12.87 9.38 -30.65
N GLU A 26 13.23 10.18 -31.66
CA GLU A 26 12.42 10.36 -32.88
C GLU A 26 12.33 9.08 -33.72
N ILE A 27 13.46 8.38 -33.92
CA ILE A 27 13.45 7.10 -34.66
C ILE A 27 12.68 6.04 -33.86
N SER A 28 12.89 5.99 -32.55
CA SER A 28 12.14 5.06 -31.69
C SER A 28 10.63 5.29 -31.79
N ALA A 29 10.20 6.55 -31.84
CA ALA A 29 8.79 6.92 -31.97
C ALA A 29 8.23 6.49 -33.33
N SER A 30 8.97 6.69 -34.42
CA SER A 30 8.57 6.22 -35.75
C SER A 30 8.38 4.70 -35.81
N ILE A 31 9.33 3.93 -35.24
CA ILE A 31 9.25 2.46 -35.21
C ILE A 31 8.03 2.00 -34.40
N MET A 32 7.82 2.60 -33.23
CA MET A 32 6.67 2.28 -32.38
C MET A 32 5.34 2.73 -32.99
N SER A 33 5.30 3.83 -33.74
CA SER A 33 4.14 4.27 -34.49
C SER A 33 3.78 3.28 -35.61
N HIS A 34 4.79 2.75 -36.29
CA HIS A 34 4.60 1.70 -37.28
C HIS A 34 4.07 0.40 -36.64
N ARG A 35 4.63 0.01 -35.49
CA ARG A 35 4.11 -1.11 -34.68
C ARG A 35 2.64 -0.91 -34.30
N ASN A 36 2.26 0.28 -33.84
CA ASN A 36 0.87 0.59 -33.50
C ASN A 36 -0.06 0.50 -34.72
N SER A 37 0.42 0.94 -35.89
CA SER A 37 -0.34 0.86 -37.15
C SER A 37 -0.58 -0.60 -37.55
N LEU A 38 0.46 -1.45 -37.46
CA LEU A 38 0.32 -2.90 -37.70
C LEU A 38 -0.65 -3.56 -36.72
N MET A 39 -0.64 -3.17 -35.44
CA MET A 39 -1.62 -3.70 -34.48
C MET A 39 -3.05 -3.26 -34.82
N PHE A 40 -3.24 -2.01 -35.22
CA PHE A 40 -4.54 -1.50 -35.64
C PHE A 40 -5.07 -2.20 -36.90
N GLU A 41 -4.23 -2.36 -37.92
CA GLU A 41 -4.57 -3.06 -39.18
C GLU A 41 -4.97 -4.52 -38.97
N ASN A 42 -4.42 -5.18 -37.94
CA ASN A 42 -4.72 -6.56 -37.59
C ASN A 42 -5.74 -6.68 -36.44
N GLU A 43 -6.43 -5.59 -36.08
CA GLU A 43 -7.46 -5.53 -35.02
C GLU A 43 -6.97 -6.03 -33.64
N LEU A 44 -5.68 -5.86 -33.35
CA LEU A 44 -5.08 -6.26 -32.10
C LEU A 44 -5.17 -5.13 -31.07
N ALA A 45 -5.76 -5.43 -29.92
CA ALA A 45 -5.80 -4.51 -28.80
C ALA A 45 -4.41 -4.38 -28.15
N GLN A 46 -3.93 -3.14 -27.97
CA GLN A 46 -2.68 -2.88 -27.26
C GLN A 46 -2.85 -3.17 -25.76
N PRO A 47 -1.96 -3.97 -25.14
CA PRO A 47 -2.04 -4.23 -23.71
C PRO A 47 -1.79 -2.96 -22.89
N ASP A 48 -2.48 -2.83 -21.75
CA ASP A 48 -2.37 -1.66 -20.87
C ASP A 48 -0.95 -1.43 -20.34
N THR A 49 -0.12 -2.47 -20.27
CA THR A 49 1.31 -2.36 -19.89
C THR A 49 2.11 -1.57 -20.92
N GLU A 50 1.76 -1.70 -22.19
CA GLU A 50 2.42 -1.01 -23.30
C GLU A 50 1.86 0.40 -23.49
N ARG A 51 0.53 0.56 -23.36
CA ARG A 51 -0.13 1.88 -23.30
C ARG A 51 0.43 2.78 -22.18
N GLN A 52 0.97 2.18 -21.11
CA GLN A 52 1.63 2.90 -20.02
C GLN A 52 3.03 3.43 -20.38
N ARG A 53 3.68 2.85 -21.39
CA ARG A 53 5.07 3.14 -21.76
C ARG A 53 5.19 3.86 -23.10
N VAL A 54 4.28 3.61 -24.03
CA VAL A 54 4.35 4.09 -25.41
C VAL A 54 3.08 4.88 -25.73
N CYS A 55 3.23 6.05 -26.35
CA CYS A 55 2.09 6.81 -26.82
C CYS A 55 1.40 6.07 -27.98
N GLY A 56 0.12 5.72 -27.80
CA GLY A 56 -0.67 5.06 -28.85
C GLY A 56 -0.92 5.89 -30.11
N CYS A 57 -0.56 7.19 -30.12
CA CYS A 57 -0.66 8.03 -31.30
C CYS A 57 0.65 8.14 -32.07
N CYS A 58 1.68 8.70 -31.44
CA CYS A 58 2.92 9.07 -32.12
C CYS A 58 4.04 8.05 -31.90
N GLY A 59 3.78 7.00 -31.12
CA GLY A 59 4.78 5.97 -30.80
C GLY A 59 5.86 6.42 -29.81
N TYR A 60 5.85 7.67 -29.34
CA TYR A 60 6.88 8.15 -28.40
C TYR A 60 6.90 7.32 -27.10
N ILE A 61 8.09 6.86 -26.71
CA ILE A 61 8.31 6.11 -25.46
C ILE A 61 8.32 7.12 -24.30
N MET A 62 7.26 7.08 -23.50
CA MET A 62 7.02 7.98 -22.38
C MET A 62 7.93 7.63 -21.19
N ILE A 63 9.03 8.36 -21.06
CA ILE A 63 9.93 8.29 -19.90
C ILE A 63 9.54 9.41 -18.91
N LEU A 64 9.14 9.02 -17.70
CA LEU A 64 8.77 9.97 -16.65
C LEU A 64 9.97 10.84 -16.26
N GLY A 65 9.74 12.14 -16.11
CA GLY A 65 10.80 13.12 -15.84
C GLY A 65 11.54 13.64 -17.08
N HIS A 66 11.28 13.07 -18.27
CA HIS A 66 11.84 13.52 -19.55
C HIS A 66 10.73 14.11 -20.43
N GLY A 67 9.99 15.08 -19.89
CA GLY A 67 8.88 15.76 -20.58
C GLY A 67 7.53 15.03 -20.54
N SER A 68 7.49 13.71 -20.31
CA SER A 68 6.24 12.98 -20.07
C SER A 68 5.81 13.07 -18.62
N SER A 69 4.50 13.19 -18.36
CA SER A 69 3.93 13.31 -17.00
C SER A 69 2.98 12.16 -16.66
N LEU A 70 2.85 11.87 -15.37
CA LEU A 70 1.93 10.87 -14.82
C LEU A 70 1.14 11.48 -13.67
N ASP A 71 -0.18 11.48 -13.81
CA ASP A 71 -1.13 11.87 -12.78
C ASP A 71 -1.93 10.65 -12.29
N MET A 72 -2.05 10.53 -10.97
CA MET A 72 -2.89 9.51 -10.33
C MET A 72 -4.24 10.13 -9.94
N ARG A 73 -5.30 9.80 -10.67
CA ARG A 73 -6.66 10.23 -10.35
C ARG A 73 -7.36 9.17 -9.52
N HIS A 74 -7.92 9.58 -8.38
CA HIS A 74 -8.82 8.75 -7.60
C HIS A 74 -10.24 9.22 -7.85
N GLU A 75 -11.14 8.33 -8.29
CA GLU A 75 -12.57 8.58 -8.14
C GLU A 75 -12.87 8.61 -6.64
N LYS A 76 -12.90 9.83 -6.08
CA LYS A 76 -13.38 10.04 -4.72
C LYS A 76 -14.79 9.48 -4.69
N ALA A 77 -15.01 8.44 -3.90
CA ALA A 77 -16.33 7.87 -3.71
C ALA A 77 -17.30 8.97 -3.24
N ALA A 78 -18.03 9.56 -4.18
CA ALA A 78 -19.01 10.61 -3.94
C ALA A 78 -20.25 10.13 -3.14
N LYS A 79 -20.17 8.94 -2.52
CA LYS A 79 -21.31 8.24 -1.93
C LYS A 79 -21.42 8.37 -0.40
N THR A 80 -20.55 9.11 0.29
CA THR A 80 -20.60 9.16 1.78
C THR A 80 -21.33 10.38 2.35
N LYS A 81 -21.57 11.45 1.59
CA LYS A 81 -22.29 12.64 2.13
C LYS A 81 -23.82 12.60 1.96
N LEU A 82 -24.36 11.78 1.06
CA LEU A 82 -25.82 11.64 0.89
C LEU A 82 -26.47 10.60 1.83
N ARG A 83 -25.67 9.74 2.48
CA ARG A 83 -26.18 8.70 3.38
C ARG A 83 -26.30 9.11 4.86
N SER A 84 -25.77 10.27 5.26
CA SER A 84 -25.91 10.75 6.64
C SER A 84 -27.17 11.59 6.86
N LEU A 85 -27.92 11.94 5.80
CA LEU A 85 -29.18 12.69 5.90
C LEU A 85 -30.43 11.80 5.81
N ALA A 86 -30.31 10.56 5.33
CA ALA A 86 -31.41 9.61 5.27
C ALA A 86 -31.26 8.57 6.39
N GLY A 87 -31.76 8.92 7.58
CA GLY A 87 -32.00 7.96 8.65
C GLY A 87 -32.94 6.86 8.16
N GLY A 88 -32.50 5.61 8.19
CA GLY A 88 -33.36 4.50 7.78
C GLY A 88 -32.65 3.16 7.74
N LYS A 89 -33.01 2.30 8.69
CA LYS A 89 -32.62 0.89 8.72
C LYS A 89 -33.04 0.21 7.41
N ARG A 90 -32.10 -0.39 6.68
CA ARG A 90 -32.30 -1.60 5.86
C ARG A 90 -30.96 -2.26 5.57
N LYS A 91 -30.78 -3.46 6.12
CA LYS A 91 -29.70 -4.40 5.75
C LYS A 91 -30.19 -5.19 4.54
N GLU A 92 -30.15 -4.58 3.37
CA GLU A 92 -30.20 -5.35 2.12
C GLU A 92 -28.76 -5.60 1.66
N ALA A 93 -28.51 -6.83 1.18
CA ALA A 93 -27.21 -7.26 0.70
C ALA A 93 -26.75 -6.31 -0.40
N ARG A 94 -25.82 -5.42 -0.04
CA ARG A 94 -25.18 -4.48 -0.95
C ARG A 94 -24.54 -5.29 -2.05
N VAL A 95 -25.18 -5.36 -3.22
CA VAL A 95 -24.53 -5.75 -4.49
C VAL A 95 -23.25 -4.94 -4.52
N GLN A 96 -22.12 -5.64 -4.38
CA GLN A 96 -20.83 -4.99 -4.34
C GLN A 96 -20.57 -4.49 -5.76
N GLU A 97 -20.95 -3.26 -6.04
CA GLU A 97 -20.50 -2.58 -7.27
C GLU A 97 -18.98 -2.78 -7.38
N PRO A 98 -18.48 -3.10 -8.59
CA PRO A 98 -17.05 -3.29 -8.81
C PRO A 98 -16.34 -2.04 -8.32
N ARG A 99 -15.46 -2.21 -7.33
CA ARG A 99 -14.64 -1.11 -6.87
C ARG A 99 -13.69 -0.78 -8.02
N PHE A 100 -13.77 0.43 -8.54
CA PHE A 100 -12.75 0.94 -9.45
C PHE A 100 -11.54 1.38 -8.63
N GLY A 101 -10.34 1.04 -9.12
CA GLY A 101 -9.09 1.53 -8.56
C GLY A 101 -8.80 2.95 -9.04
N PRO A 102 -7.63 3.50 -8.66
CA PRO A 102 -7.17 4.75 -9.26
C PRO A 102 -6.98 4.63 -10.78
N THR A 103 -7.16 5.74 -11.48
CA THR A 103 -6.87 5.88 -12.91
C THR A 103 -5.52 6.57 -13.06
N LYS A 104 -4.60 5.95 -13.81
CA LYS A 104 -3.36 6.59 -14.26
C LYS A 104 -3.69 7.43 -15.49
N VAL A 105 -3.30 8.70 -15.49
CA VAL A 105 -3.36 9.58 -16.65
C VAL A 105 -1.93 9.91 -17.05
N LEU A 106 -1.50 9.45 -18.21
CA LEU A 106 -0.17 9.70 -18.75
C LEU A 106 -0.27 10.76 -19.84
N THR A 107 0.59 11.76 -19.81
CA THR A 107 0.69 12.78 -20.87
C THR A 107 1.95 12.55 -21.68
N CYS A 108 1.81 12.42 -22.99
CA CYS A 108 2.93 12.25 -23.90
C CYS A 108 3.75 13.53 -23.99
N GLY A 109 5.05 13.46 -23.69
CA GLY A 109 5.97 14.60 -23.77
C GLY A 109 6.28 15.10 -25.19
N HIS A 110 5.90 14.34 -26.23
CA HIS A 110 6.15 14.71 -27.63
C HIS A 110 4.92 15.33 -28.31
N CYS A 111 3.75 14.70 -28.22
CA CYS A 111 2.52 15.18 -28.87
C CYS A 111 1.44 15.72 -27.91
N GLY A 112 1.66 15.64 -26.59
CA GLY A 112 0.71 16.13 -25.58
C GLY A 112 -0.54 15.27 -25.37
N ARG A 113 -0.73 14.17 -26.12
CA ARG A 113 -1.91 13.30 -25.95
C ARG A 113 -1.93 12.61 -24.60
N LEU A 114 -3.15 12.45 -24.07
CA LEU A 114 -3.44 11.84 -22.78
C LEU A 114 -3.81 10.37 -22.96
N THR A 115 -3.21 9.50 -22.17
CA THR A 115 -3.54 8.07 -22.10
C THR A 115 -4.07 7.74 -20.71
N GLU A 116 -5.33 7.32 -20.64
CA GLU A 116 -5.95 6.86 -19.39
C GLU A 116 -5.86 5.33 -19.26
N VAL A 117 -5.42 4.88 -18.08
CA VAL A 117 -5.31 3.46 -17.72
C VAL A 117 -5.97 3.23 -16.37
N LYS A 118 -7.07 2.49 -16.36
CA LYS A 118 -7.85 2.17 -15.16
C LYS A 118 -7.19 1.01 -14.42
N LEU A 119 -6.72 1.24 -13.20
CA LEU A 119 -6.16 0.16 -12.40
C LEU A 119 -7.28 -0.62 -11.67
N PRO A 120 -7.10 -1.93 -11.45
CA PRO A 120 -8.00 -2.69 -10.61
C PRO A 120 -7.98 -2.14 -9.18
N ALA A 121 -9.10 -2.28 -8.44
CA ALA A 121 -9.14 -1.84 -7.06
C ALA A 121 -8.09 -2.57 -6.21
N PRO A 122 -7.36 -1.84 -5.36
CA PRO A 122 -6.40 -2.45 -4.45
C PRO A 122 -7.12 -3.43 -3.52
N ARG A 123 -6.46 -4.56 -3.23
CA ARG A 123 -6.96 -5.53 -2.26
C ARG A 123 -7.14 -4.86 -0.90
N ARG A 124 -8.25 -5.18 -0.22
CA ARG A 124 -8.51 -4.61 1.10
C ARG A 124 -7.51 -5.19 2.09
N ILE A 125 -6.73 -4.31 2.72
CA ILE A 125 -5.87 -4.69 3.84
C ILE A 125 -6.77 -4.94 5.06
N ALA A 126 -6.95 -6.20 5.44
CA ALA A 126 -7.61 -6.55 6.68
C ALA A 126 -6.68 -6.22 7.85
N ARG A 127 -6.84 -5.04 8.46
CA ARG A 127 -6.19 -4.78 9.75
C ARG A 127 -6.88 -5.66 10.79
N ARG A 128 -6.21 -6.72 11.23
CA ARG A 128 -6.58 -7.42 12.46
C ARG A 128 -6.44 -6.41 13.60
N THR A 129 -7.54 -5.78 13.97
CA THR A 129 -7.64 -5.19 15.31
C THR A 129 -7.51 -6.37 16.26
N ALA A 130 -6.41 -6.43 17.02
CA ALA A 130 -6.25 -7.37 18.11
C ALA A 130 -7.36 -7.12 19.13
N ARG A 131 -8.49 -7.80 18.95
CA ARG A 131 -9.51 -7.91 19.98
C ARG A 131 -8.94 -8.89 20.99
N THR A 132 -8.55 -8.37 22.15
CA THR A 132 -8.28 -9.21 23.32
C THR A 132 -9.54 -10.05 23.58
N PRO A 133 -9.46 -11.39 23.58
CA PRO A 133 -10.61 -12.20 23.96
C PRO A 133 -10.92 -11.89 25.42
N LYS A 134 -12.14 -11.41 25.69
CA LYS A 134 -12.70 -11.47 27.05
C LYS A 134 -12.74 -12.95 27.42
N ALA A 135 -11.97 -13.33 28.43
CA ALA A 135 -11.98 -14.66 29.02
C ALA A 135 -13.42 -15.03 29.39
N GLY A 136 -14.01 -15.93 28.61
CA GLY A 136 -15.21 -16.67 28.98
C GLY A 136 -14.83 -17.79 29.94
N LYS A 137 -15.74 -18.06 30.87
CA LYS A 137 -15.61 -18.94 32.04
C LYS A 137 -15.17 -20.37 31.68
N PRO A 138 -14.45 -21.08 32.58
CA PRO A 138 -14.07 -22.48 32.37
C PRO A 138 -15.27 -23.41 32.55
N GLY A 139 -15.52 -24.28 31.57
CA GLY A 139 -16.35 -25.48 31.69
C GLY A 139 -15.47 -26.73 31.88
N PRO A 140 -15.99 -27.81 32.48
CA PRO A 140 -15.18 -28.90 33.04
C PRO A 140 -14.72 -29.95 31.99
N PRO A 141 -13.67 -30.76 32.30
CA PRO A 141 -12.98 -31.63 31.36
C PRO A 141 -13.39 -33.11 31.47
N LEU A 142 -13.34 -33.86 30.37
CA LEU A 142 -13.17 -35.34 30.21
C LEU A 142 -13.20 -35.60 28.67
N SER A 143 -12.44 -36.46 27.98
CA SER A 143 -11.46 -37.50 28.33
C SER A 143 -10.74 -38.03 27.07
N THR A 144 -9.45 -38.38 27.24
CA THR A 144 -8.70 -39.57 26.76
C THR A 144 -8.53 -39.91 25.26
N SER A 145 -7.27 -39.86 24.79
CA SER A 145 -6.56 -41.01 24.16
C SER A 145 -5.04 -40.80 23.98
N ALA A 146 -4.25 -41.48 24.86
CA ALA A 146 -2.97 -42.24 24.74
C ALA A 146 -1.85 -41.94 23.68
N PRO A 147 -0.57 -42.38 23.94
CA PRO A 147 0.71 -41.67 23.65
C PRO A 147 1.66 -42.44 22.65
N PRO A 148 3.02 -42.23 22.50
CA PRO A 148 4.09 -42.34 23.53
C PRO A 148 5.40 -41.46 23.40
N GLN A 149 6.06 -41.27 24.57
CA GLN A 149 7.53 -41.26 24.86
C GLN A 149 8.44 -40.09 24.35
N LEU A 150 9.45 -39.55 25.07
CA LEU A 150 10.40 -40.01 26.10
C LEU A 150 10.79 -38.87 27.10
N GLN A 151 11.11 -39.21 28.36
CA GLN A 151 11.77 -38.38 29.40
C GLN A 151 13.29 -38.75 29.50
N PRO A 152 14.14 -38.30 30.48
CA PRO A 152 14.02 -37.31 31.61
C PRO A 152 15.24 -36.32 31.67
N VAL A 153 15.37 -35.29 32.55
CA VAL A 153 15.77 -35.31 33.99
C VAL A 153 16.00 -33.84 34.52
N GLN A 154 15.41 -33.50 35.70
CA GLN A 154 15.78 -32.63 36.88
C GLN A 154 16.12 -31.12 36.73
N ASP A 155 15.43 -30.14 37.36
CA ASP A 155 15.35 -29.64 38.78
C ASP A 155 15.92 -28.18 38.76
N ILE A 156 15.37 -27.08 39.31
CA ILE A 156 15.09 -26.67 40.71
C ILE A 156 14.24 -25.36 40.66
N ALA A 157 13.27 -25.20 41.58
CA ALA A 157 12.43 -23.98 41.79
C ALA A 157 13.18 -22.93 42.68
N PRO A 158 12.77 -21.63 42.83
CA PRO A 158 11.42 -21.23 43.22
C PRO A 158 10.85 -19.94 42.60
N SER A 159 9.55 -19.82 42.78
CA SER A 159 8.67 -18.66 42.60
C SER A 159 9.25 -17.31 43.01
N LEU A 160 9.02 -16.27 42.19
CA LEU A 160 8.52 -14.98 42.67
C LEU A 160 7.61 -14.36 41.60
N LYS A 161 6.30 -14.44 41.87
CA LYS A 161 5.31 -13.54 41.27
C LYS A 161 5.56 -12.17 41.90
N SER A 162 5.88 -11.15 41.11
CA SER A 162 5.66 -9.77 41.56
C SER A 162 4.91 -8.98 40.50
N ASN A 163 3.81 -8.42 41.00
CA ASN A 163 2.66 -7.88 40.33
C ASN A 163 3.00 -6.49 39.75
N ALA A 164 3.09 -6.33 38.43
CA ALA A 164 3.23 -5.02 37.78
C ALA A 164 1.98 -4.61 36.99
N ASN A 165 0.80 -5.08 37.43
CA ASN A 165 -0.48 -4.51 36.99
C ASN A 165 -0.78 -3.22 37.77
N ALA A 166 -0.03 -2.16 37.48
CA ALA A 166 -0.31 -0.83 38.02
C ALA A 166 -0.17 0.26 36.96
N ASN A 167 -0.57 0.01 35.72
CA ASN A 167 -0.32 1.01 34.67
C ASN A 167 -1.33 1.07 33.51
N SER A 168 -2.54 1.51 33.82
CA SER A 168 -3.52 1.92 32.80
C SER A 168 -4.25 3.21 33.16
N LYS A 169 -4.67 3.40 34.42
CA LYS A 169 -5.31 4.66 34.86
C LYS A 169 -4.34 5.84 35.06
N LYS A 170 -3.07 5.59 35.45
CA LYS A 170 -2.07 6.65 35.63
C LYS A 170 -1.60 7.24 34.29
N ARG A 171 -1.43 6.41 33.24
CA ARG A 171 -1.06 6.85 31.88
C ARG A 171 -2.16 7.65 31.15
N ALA A 172 -3.43 7.44 31.49
CA ALA A 172 -4.52 8.23 30.89
C ALA A 172 -4.59 9.66 31.45
N LYS A 173 -4.13 9.88 32.69
CA LYS A 173 -4.11 11.20 33.33
C LYS A 173 -2.92 12.04 32.87
N THR A 174 -1.76 11.43 32.65
CA THR A 174 -0.58 12.13 32.09
C THR A 174 -0.77 12.56 30.63
N ARG A 175 -1.60 11.85 29.85
CA ARG A 175 -1.93 12.24 28.47
C ARG A 175 -2.87 13.46 28.36
N LYS A 176 -3.46 13.93 29.46
CA LYS A 176 -4.37 15.10 29.49
C LYS A 176 -3.77 16.34 30.17
N ALA A 177 -2.55 16.25 30.70
CA ALA A 177 -2.01 17.27 31.60
C ALA A 177 -1.16 18.36 30.91
N GLY A 178 -1.07 18.35 29.57
CA GLY A 178 -0.30 19.34 28.82
C GLY A 178 1.21 19.23 29.02
N LEU A 179 1.97 20.01 28.24
CA LEU A 179 3.44 20.00 28.27
C LEU A 179 4.01 20.39 29.64
N GLN A 180 3.35 21.32 30.35
CA GLN A 180 3.83 21.84 31.62
C GLN A 180 3.83 20.78 32.74
N ALA A 181 2.81 19.93 32.80
CA ALA A 181 2.77 18.84 33.79
C ALA A 181 3.80 17.73 33.50
N LEU A 182 4.24 17.59 32.24
CA LEU A 182 5.34 16.68 31.89
C LEU A 182 6.69 17.25 32.34
N LEU A 183 6.87 18.58 32.28
CA LEU A 183 8.06 19.25 32.83
C LEU A 183 8.13 19.16 34.36
N ASP A 184 7.00 19.27 35.06
CA ASP A 184 6.93 19.11 36.53
C ASP A 184 7.20 17.66 36.98
N GLN A 185 6.76 16.66 36.19
CA GLN A 185 7.11 15.26 36.44
C GLN A 185 8.58 14.98 36.13
N ALA A 186 9.14 15.59 35.08
CA ALA A 186 10.55 15.44 34.73
C ALA A 186 11.48 16.12 35.76
N SER A 187 11.09 17.26 36.33
CA SER A 187 11.83 17.91 37.41
C SER A 187 11.74 17.12 38.72
N SER A 188 10.58 16.54 39.04
CA SER A 188 10.40 15.67 40.21
C SER A 188 11.15 14.34 40.11
N SER A 189 11.41 13.84 38.89
CA SER A 189 12.19 12.62 38.65
C SER A 189 13.70 12.78 38.83
N ARG A 190 14.20 14.00 39.08
CA ARG A 190 15.65 14.25 39.27
C ARG A 190 16.22 13.63 40.56
N ASN A 191 15.38 13.20 41.50
CA ASN A 191 15.83 12.62 42.77
C ASN A 191 15.92 11.07 42.79
N SER A 192 15.59 10.38 41.69
CA SER A 192 15.88 8.95 41.55
C SER A 192 17.00 8.75 40.54
N LYS A 193 18.23 8.58 41.05
CA LYS A 193 19.37 8.07 40.28
C LYS A 193 18.96 6.76 39.61
N LEU A 194 18.65 6.80 38.30
CA LEU A 194 18.68 5.72 37.30
C LEU A 194 17.72 6.08 36.14
N GLY A 195 18.22 6.81 35.14
CA GLY A 195 17.47 7.07 33.90
C GLY A 195 18.05 8.21 33.05
N LEU A 196 18.92 7.85 32.09
CA LEU A 196 19.31 8.57 30.87
C LEU A 196 19.21 10.11 30.93
N GLY A 197 20.26 10.77 31.43
CA GLY A 197 20.37 12.21 31.58
C GLY A 197 20.62 12.98 30.28
N LEU A 198 19.69 12.90 29.33
CA LEU A 198 19.65 13.80 28.17
C LEU A 198 18.55 14.84 28.41
N SER A 199 18.97 16.05 28.77
CA SER A 199 18.08 17.19 28.98
C SER A 199 17.80 17.88 27.65
N LEU A 200 16.60 18.46 27.48
CA LEU A 200 16.26 19.27 26.31
C LEU A 200 17.22 20.47 26.11
N ALA A 201 17.94 20.87 27.16
CA ALA A 201 18.98 21.90 27.10
C ALA A 201 20.23 21.45 26.32
N ASP A 202 20.60 20.17 26.32
CA ASP A 202 21.78 19.66 25.60
C ASP A 202 21.63 19.75 24.07
N PHE A 203 20.40 19.89 23.57
CA PHE A 203 20.11 20.05 22.15
C PHE A 203 19.98 21.51 21.71
N MET A 204 20.05 22.46 22.65
CA MET A 204 19.90 23.89 22.37
C MET A 204 21.21 24.68 22.45
N GLU A 205 22.31 24.07 22.89
CA GLU A 205 23.64 24.63 22.69
C GLU A 205 24.15 24.28 21.28
N LYS A 206 24.69 25.30 20.61
CA LYS A 206 25.19 25.27 19.23
C LYS A 206 26.71 25.09 19.23
#